data_AF-A0A1Q8G4Z2-F1
#
_entry.id   AF-A0A1Q8G4Z2-F1
#
_cell.length_a   1.000
_cell.length_b   1.000
_cell.length_c   1.000
_cell.angle_alpha   90.00
_cell.angle_beta   90.00
_cell.angle_gamma   90.00
#
_symmetry.space_group_name_H-M   'P 1'
#
loop_
_entity.id
_entity.type
_entity.pdbx_description
1 polymer ?
#
loop_
_entity_poly.entity_id
_entity_poly.type
_entity_poly.pdbx_seq_one_letter_code
_entity_poly.pdbx_strand_id
1 'polypeptide(L)'
;MKYRPSNGTEGGIFESRWCHNCAHDNYDIEAGTGENCDILMRVMLHGVDDPEYPEEWQEEPGEAPKCTAFLSRDDGPVKPRCPNTIDLFEDGSGTV
;
A
#
# COMPACT_ATOMS: atom_id res chain seq x y z
N MET A 1 0.69 12.29 14.88
CA MET A 1 0.28 13.52 14.14
C MET A 1 0.16 13.24 12.64
N LYS A 2 -0.56 14.05 11.84
CA LYS A 2 -0.64 13.87 10.37
C LYS A 2 0.77 13.88 9.77
N TYR A 3 1.11 12.83 9.04
CA TYR A 3 2.42 12.66 8.43
C TYR A 3 2.43 13.19 6.98
N ARG A 4 3.47 13.96 6.64
CA ARG A 4 3.79 14.37 5.28
C ARG A 4 5.27 14.10 5.03
N PRO A 5 5.63 13.33 3.99
CA PRO A 5 7.03 13.09 3.65
C PRO A 5 7.76 14.41 3.37
N SER A 6 9.02 14.50 3.81
CA SER A 6 9.86 15.68 3.63
C SER A 6 10.34 15.83 2.18
N ASN A 7 10.37 14.74 1.42
CA ASN A 7 10.78 14.70 0.02
C ASN A 7 10.24 13.45 -0.69
N GLY A 8 10.43 13.40 -2.01
CA GLY A 8 9.93 12.30 -2.86
C GLY A 8 10.56 10.93 -2.56
N THR A 9 11.82 10.89 -2.11
CA THR A 9 12.47 9.61 -1.75
C THR A 9 11.82 9.02 -0.50
N GLU A 10 11.62 9.84 0.53
CA GLU A 10 10.92 9.44 1.75
C GLU A 10 9.47 9.00 1.45
N GLY A 11 8.76 9.76 0.60
CA GLY A 11 7.42 9.42 0.15
C GLY A 11 7.38 8.07 -0.56
N GLY A 12 8.28 7.84 -1.51
CA GLY A 12 8.37 6.56 -2.21
C GLY A 12 8.69 5.38 -1.28
N ILE A 13 9.54 5.57 -0.27
CA ILE A 13 9.80 4.54 0.75
C ILE A 13 8.52 4.24 1.55
N PHE A 14 7.81 5.27 1.99
CA PHE A 14 6.55 5.11 2.71
C PHE A 14 5.49 4.38 1.88
N GLU A 15 5.25 4.84 0.64
CA GLU A 15 4.29 4.25 -0.29
C GLU A 15 4.63 2.79 -0.63
N SER A 16 5.93 2.49 -0.83
CA SER A 16 6.39 1.13 -1.10
C SER A 16 6.18 0.17 0.06
N ARG A 17 6.21 0.67 1.30
CA ARG A 17 5.97 -0.13 2.50
C ARG A 17 4.47 -0.34 2.72
N TRP A 18 3.67 0.69 2.49
CA TRP A 18 2.25 0.69 2.84
C TRP A 18 1.33 0.57 1.62
N CYS A 19 1.19 1.64 0.83
CA CYS A 19 0.21 1.73 -0.26
C CYS A 19 0.33 0.60 -1.28
N HIS A 20 1.55 0.29 -1.74
CA HIS A 20 1.77 -0.75 -2.75
C HIS A 20 1.42 -2.18 -2.28
N ASN A 21 1.37 -2.40 -0.95
CA ASN A 21 1.05 -3.69 -0.35
C ASN A 21 -0.32 -3.70 0.33
N CYS A 22 -1.13 -2.64 0.15
CA CYS A 22 -2.42 -2.50 0.82
C CYS A 22 -3.53 -3.22 0.04
N ALA A 23 -4.37 -3.98 0.73
CA ALA A 23 -5.49 -4.72 0.13
C ALA A 23 -6.65 -3.80 -0.31
N HIS A 24 -6.72 -2.58 0.24
CA HIS A 24 -7.67 -1.55 -0.20
C HIS A 24 -7.38 -1.01 -1.60
N ASP A 25 -6.15 -1.14 -2.06
CA ASP A 25 -5.81 -0.91 -3.45
C ASP A 25 -5.77 -2.29 -4.12
N ASN A 26 -6.70 -2.60 -5.01
CA ASN A 26 -6.75 -3.90 -5.70
C ASN A 26 -7.12 -3.75 -7.19
N TYR A 27 -7.01 -2.54 -7.72
CA TYR A 27 -7.31 -2.24 -9.10
C TYR A 27 -6.42 -3.06 -10.05
N ASP A 28 -7.07 -3.85 -10.90
CA ASP A 28 -6.45 -4.58 -11.99
C ASP A 28 -6.47 -3.71 -13.25
N ILE A 29 -5.28 -3.30 -13.69
CA ILE A 29 -5.11 -2.42 -14.86
C ILE A 29 -5.51 -3.13 -16.16
N GLU A 30 -5.26 -4.44 -16.26
CA GLU A 30 -5.55 -5.22 -17.47
C GLU A 30 -7.05 -5.53 -17.58
N ALA A 31 -7.69 -5.86 -16.46
CA ALA A 31 -9.12 -6.11 -16.42
C ALA A 31 -9.97 -4.82 -16.34
N GLY A 32 -9.37 -3.71 -15.90
CA GLY A 32 -10.06 -2.44 -15.68
C GLY A 32 -11.06 -2.48 -14.52
N THR A 33 -10.86 -3.38 -13.55
CA THR A 33 -11.80 -3.65 -12.44
C THR A 33 -11.09 -3.61 -11.09
N GLY A 34 -11.83 -3.32 -10.03
CA GLY A 34 -11.31 -3.27 -8.65
C GLY A 34 -11.47 -1.88 -8.04
N GLU A 35 -10.85 -1.68 -6.90
CA GLU A 35 -10.90 -0.46 -6.09
C GLU A 35 -9.50 0.12 -5.93
N ASN A 36 -9.41 1.45 -5.85
CA ASN A 36 -8.18 2.16 -5.51
C ASN A 36 -8.33 2.72 -4.10
N CYS A 37 -7.25 2.68 -3.32
CA CYS A 37 -7.20 3.37 -2.03
C CYS A 37 -7.12 4.88 -2.25
N ASP A 38 -8.13 5.63 -1.82
CA ASP A 38 -8.26 7.07 -2.06
C ASP A 38 -7.31 7.91 -1.18
N ILE A 39 -6.82 7.35 -0.07
CA ILE A 39 -5.87 8.00 0.85
C ILE A 39 -4.62 8.49 0.09
N LEU A 40 -4.03 7.67 -0.78
CA LEU A 40 -2.84 8.06 -1.54
C LEU A 40 -3.13 9.24 -2.48
N MET A 41 -4.29 9.26 -3.12
CA MET A 41 -4.68 10.35 -4.00
C MET A 41 -4.93 11.65 -3.20
N ARG A 42 -5.53 11.54 -2.00
CA ARG A 42 -5.78 12.70 -1.12
C ARG A 42 -4.49 13.35 -0.59
N VAL A 43 -3.46 12.58 -0.20
CA VAL A 43 -2.17 13.18 0.22
C VAL A 43 -1.46 13.94 -0.91
N MET A 44 -1.68 13.53 -2.16
CA MET A 44 -1.14 14.19 -3.35
C MET A 44 -1.91 15.46 -3.70
N LEU A 45 -3.22 15.48 -3.44
CA LEU A 45 -4.12 16.58 -3.79
C LEU A 45 -4.13 17.70 -2.75
N HIS A 46 -4.03 17.36 -1.46
CA HIS A 46 -4.26 18.29 -0.36
C HIS A 46 -2.96 18.68 0.40
N GLY A 47 -2.97 19.87 1.00
CA GLY A 47 -1.93 20.30 1.94
C GLY A 47 -2.13 19.66 3.32
N VAL A 48 -1.08 19.52 4.16
CA VAL A 48 -1.19 18.79 5.45
C VAL A 48 -2.24 19.38 6.42
N ASP A 49 -2.45 20.70 6.37
CA ASP A 49 -3.42 21.42 7.21
C ASP A 49 -4.83 21.46 6.61
N ASP A 50 -5.00 20.92 5.40
CA ASP A 50 -6.28 20.84 4.71
C ASP A 50 -7.19 19.80 5.42
N PRO A 51 -8.48 20.10 5.64
CA PRO A 51 -9.41 19.15 6.27
C PRO A 51 -9.50 17.83 5.52
N GLU A 52 -9.32 17.85 4.19
CA GLU A 52 -9.37 16.70 3.31
C GLU A 52 -8.03 15.96 3.23
N TYR A 53 -6.95 16.44 3.86
CA TYR A 53 -5.73 15.66 4.04
C TYR A 53 -5.98 14.49 4.99
N PRO A 54 -5.63 13.25 4.61
CA PRO A 54 -5.99 12.05 5.36
C PRO A 54 -5.40 12.05 6.77
N GLU A 55 -6.16 11.49 7.72
CA GLU A 55 -5.73 11.31 9.11
C GLU A 55 -4.98 10.01 9.31
N GLU A 56 -5.03 9.11 8.33
CA GLU A 56 -4.52 7.75 8.41
C GLU A 56 -3.00 7.69 8.34
N TRP A 57 -2.37 8.61 7.59
CA TRP A 57 -0.93 8.75 7.56
C TRP A 57 -0.48 9.48 8.81
N GLN A 58 0.15 8.75 9.73
CA GLN A 58 0.52 9.26 11.04
C GLN A 58 1.99 9.02 11.35
N GLU A 59 2.57 9.98 12.08
CA GLU A 59 3.90 9.90 12.67
C GLU A 59 3.83 10.22 14.16
N GLU A 60 4.48 9.40 14.98
CA GLU A 60 4.61 9.63 16.41
C GLU A 60 6.08 9.88 16.78
N PRO A 61 6.37 10.70 17.80
CA PRO A 61 7.75 11.00 18.17
C PRO A 61 8.58 9.74 18.47
N GLY A 62 9.60 9.50 17.65
CA GLY A 62 10.50 8.34 17.80
C GLY A 62 9.99 7.05 17.15
N GLU A 63 8.83 7.07 16.50
CA GLU A 63 8.32 5.96 15.68
C GLU A 63 8.53 6.23 14.19
N ALA A 64 8.60 5.16 13.39
CA ALA A 64 8.51 5.30 11.95
C ALA A 64 7.07 5.69 11.55
N PRO A 65 6.89 6.53 10.52
CA PRO A 65 5.56 6.89 10.04
C PRO A 65 4.81 5.65 9.52
N LYS A 66 3.51 5.61 9.77
CA LYS A 66 2.62 4.49 9.43
C LYS A 66 1.31 4.95 8.82
N CYS A 67 0.72 4.09 7.99
CA CYS A 67 -0.67 4.22 7.58
C CYS A 67 -1.54 3.38 8.52
N THR A 68 -2.43 4.02 9.29
CA THR A 68 -3.28 3.35 10.28
C THR A 68 -4.45 2.58 9.64
N ALA A 69 -4.77 2.85 8.38
CA ALA A 69 -5.74 2.10 7.58
C ALA A 69 -5.07 1.01 6.71
N PHE A 70 -3.79 0.69 6.93
CA PHE A 70 -3.12 -0.36 6.17
C PHE A 70 -3.73 -1.73 6.48
N LEU A 71 -4.05 -2.45 5.41
CA LEU A 71 -4.44 -3.87 5.45
C LEU A 71 -3.50 -4.62 4.51
N SER A 72 -2.74 -5.60 5.02
CA SER A 72 -1.76 -6.33 4.21
C SER A 72 -2.44 -7.18 3.12
N ARG A 73 -1.95 -7.11 1.89
CA ARG A 73 -2.36 -8.02 0.79
C ARG A 73 -1.95 -9.48 1.06
N ASP A 74 -0.87 -9.69 1.79
CA ASP A 74 -0.27 -11.02 2.01
C ASP A 74 -0.93 -11.82 3.14
N ASP A 75 -1.90 -11.24 3.85
CA ASP A 75 -2.69 -11.98 4.86
C ASP A 75 -3.72 -12.94 4.21
N GLY A 76 -3.77 -13.00 2.88
CA GLY A 76 -4.61 -13.91 2.10
C GLY A 76 -3.82 -15.01 1.36
N PRO A 77 -4.48 -16.08 0.89
CA PRO A 77 -3.82 -17.11 0.09
C PRO A 77 -3.23 -16.53 -1.20
N VAL A 78 -1.95 -16.82 -1.46
CA VAL A 78 -1.24 -16.38 -2.68
C VAL A 78 -1.96 -16.92 -3.91
N LYS A 79 -2.72 -16.05 -4.59
CA LYS A 79 -3.33 -16.40 -5.87
C LYS A 79 -2.27 -16.31 -6.97
N PRO A 80 -2.06 -17.34 -7.80
CA PRO A 80 -1.13 -17.26 -8.91
C PRO A 80 -1.54 -16.15 -9.87
N ARG A 81 -0.59 -15.27 -10.22
CA ARG A 81 -0.81 -14.16 -11.17
C ARG A 81 -1.18 -14.67 -12.57
N CYS A 82 -0.65 -15.83 -12.96
CA CYS A 82 -0.98 -16.51 -14.21
C CYS A 82 -1.18 -18.01 -13.95
N PRO A 83 -2.36 -18.59 -14.26
CA PRO A 83 -2.60 -20.01 -14.10
C PRO A 83 -1.66 -20.90 -14.92
N ASN A 84 -1.14 -20.38 -16.03
CA ASN A 84 -0.25 -21.11 -16.95
C ASN A 84 1.23 -21.08 -16.53
N THR A 85 1.57 -20.46 -15.40
CA THR A 85 2.95 -20.41 -14.88
C THR A 85 3.08 -21.08 -13.52
N ILE A 86 2.04 -21.79 -13.06
CA ILE A 86 2.04 -22.41 -11.73
C ILE A 86 3.14 -23.48 -11.60
N ASP A 87 3.42 -24.18 -12.69
CA ASP A 87 4.46 -25.20 -12.83
C ASP A 87 5.89 -24.65 -12.69
N LEU A 88 6.10 -23.34 -12.88
CA LEU A 88 7.40 -22.69 -12.64
C LEU A 88 7.72 -22.54 -11.14
N PHE A 89 6.73 -22.71 -10.27
CA PHE A 89 6.85 -22.52 -8.82
C PHE A 89 6.59 -23.81 -8.03
N GLU A 90 6.23 -24.90 -8.71
CA GLU A 90 6.13 -26.23 -8.13
C GLU A 90 7.51 -26.90 -8.10
N ASP A 91 8.39 -26.42 -7.21
CA ASP A 91 9.50 -27.22 -6.64
C ASP A 91 10.24 -26.41 -5.56
N GLY A 92 10.01 -26.77 -4.29
CA GLY A 92 10.89 -26.38 -3.19
C GLY A 92 10.14 -26.06 -1.90
N SER A 93 10.30 -26.93 -0.90
CA SER A 93 9.94 -26.72 0.50
C SER A 93 10.30 -25.32 1.01
N GLY A 94 9.32 -24.42 1.06
CA GLY A 94 9.41 -23.16 1.77
C GLY A 94 8.41 -23.17 2.91
N THR A 95 8.77 -23.83 4.02
CA THR A 95 8.11 -23.62 5.30
C THR A 95 8.22 -22.13 5.64
N VAL A 96 7.08 -21.45 5.78
CA VAL A 96 6.96 -20.27 6.65
C VAL A 96 6.52 -20.77 8.01
#